data_AF-A0A1Y4T0E9-F1
#
_entry.id   AF-A0A1Y4T0E9-F1
#
_cell.length_a   1.000
_cell.length_b   1.000
_cell.length_c   1.000
_cell.angle_alpha   90.00
_cell.angle_beta   90.00
_cell.angle_gamma   90.00
#
_symmetry.space_group_name_H-M   'P 1'
#
loop_
_entity.id
_entity.type
_entity.pdbx_description
1 polymer ?
#
loop_
_entity_poly.entity_id
_entity_poly.type
_entity_poly.pdbx_seq_one_letter_code
_entity_poly.pdbx_strand_id
1 'polypeptide(L)'
;MRINMDCIRDILLCVEENTGLHQMCFFISYADAGIQAALGEDTIPPKSYQVELESRYDNDDIIYNLKYCVESKLVATSGHFPTYQNWITDLTPKGHEFLAEIRDEGNWKKIKQACSKIGAVSMDIILEVSKSVLLAGFNSFLKMS
;
A
#
# COMPACT_ATOMS: atom_id res chain seq x y z
N MET A 1 -5.07 6.69 14.13
CA MET A 1 -4.13 6.35 13.06
C MET A 1 -4.33 7.32 11.90
N ARG A 2 -3.31 7.56 11.07
CA ARG A 2 -3.38 8.47 9.91
C ARG A 2 -2.90 7.75 8.66
N ILE A 3 -3.41 8.17 7.51
CA ILE A 3 -2.90 7.70 6.22
C ILE A 3 -1.44 8.14 6.10
N ASN A 4 -0.54 7.19 5.82
CA ASN A 4 0.88 7.42 5.60
C ASN A 4 1.23 7.03 4.16
N MET A 5 1.58 8.03 3.36
CA MET A 5 1.87 7.88 1.94
C MET A 5 3.09 6.99 1.65
N ASP A 6 4.15 7.10 2.47
CA ASP A 6 5.35 6.29 2.32
C ASP A 6 5.04 4.82 2.68
N CYS A 7 4.24 4.59 3.75
CA CYS A 7 3.77 3.26 4.11
C CYS A 7 2.92 2.61 3.01
N ILE A 8 1.98 3.35 2.40
CA ILE A 8 1.18 2.87 1.27
C ILE A 8 2.07 2.45 0.10
N ARG A 9 3.04 3.29 -0.28
CA ARG A 9 3.96 3.00 -1.38
C ARG A 9 4.74 1.71 -1.11
N ASP A 10 5.31 1.59 0.08
CA ASP A 10 6.10 0.42 0.49
C ASP A 10 5.24 -0.85 0.55
N ILE A 11 3.99 -0.77 1.01
CA ILE A 11 3.04 -1.89 0.99
C ILE A 11 2.77 -2.34 -0.45
N LEU A 12 2.50 -1.41 -1.37
CA LEU A 12 2.20 -1.77 -2.76
C LEU A 12 3.40 -2.40 -3.48
N LEU A 13 4.61 -1.89 -3.24
CA LEU A 13 5.85 -2.50 -3.72
C LEU A 13 6.02 -3.92 -3.15
N CYS A 14 5.85 -4.06 -1.83
CA CYS A 14 5.92 -5.35 -1.15
C CYS A 14 4.89 -6.35 -1.70
N VAL A 15 3.65 -5.93 -1.96
CA VAL A 15 2.63 -6.81 -2.54
C VAL A 15 3.07 -7.24 -3.94
N GLU A 16 3.45 -6.32 -4.82
CA GLU A 16 3.90 -6.66 -6.18
C GLU A 16 5.05 -7.67 -6.22
N GLU A 17 6.02 -7.55 -5.30
CA GLU A 17 7.16 -8.45 -5.21
C GLU A 17 6.81 -9.85 -4.67
N ASN A 18 5.70 -9.97 -3.94
CA ASN A 18 5.36 -11.18 -3.18
C ASN A 18 4.03 -11.83 -3.60
N THR A 19 3.33 -11.28 -4.61
CA THR A 19 2.15 -11.88 -5.25
C THR A 19 2.42 -12.23 -6.71
N GLY A 20 1.53 -13.03 -7.30
CA GLY A 20 1.54 -13.35 -8.72
C GLY A 20 0.43 -14.33 -9.07
N LEU A 21 0.40 -14.79 -10.32
CA LEU A 21 -0.70 -15.62 -10.85
C LEU A 21 -1.07 -16.85 -10.00
N HIS A 22 -0.09 -17.42 -9.30
CA HIS A 22 -0.26 -18.61 -8.46
C HIS A 22 0.25 -18.41 -7.03
N GLN A 23 0.44 -17.15 -6.60
CA GLN A 23 1.03 -16.82 -5.31
C GLN A 23 0.30 -15.65 -4.66
N MET A 24 -0.09 -15.82 -3.40
CA MET A 24 -0.66 -14.77 -2.55
C MET A 24 0.32 -14.45 -1.42
N CYS A 25 0.25 -13.24 -0.88
CA CYS A 25 0.95 -12.86 0.34
C CYS A 25 -0.06 -12.58 1.45
N PHE A 26 0.42 -12.43 2.69
CA PHE A 26 -0.42 -12.02 3.81
C PHE A 26 0.34 -11.14 4.80
N PHE A 27 -0.41 -10.37 5.59
CA PHE A 27 0.12 -9.56 6.68
C PHE A 27 -0.53 -9.96 8.00
N ILE A 28 0.29 -10.19 9.02
CA ILE A 28 -0.16 -10.50 10.38
C ILE A 28 -0.53 -9.21 11.10
N SER A 29 -1.76 -9.15 11.63
CA SER A 29 -2.19 -8.14 12.60
C SER A 29 -1.97 -8.67 14.01
N TYR A 30 -1.00 -8.11 14.75
CA TYR A 30 -0.72 -8.58 16.12
C TYR A 30 -1.86 -8.26 17.09
N ALA A 31 -2.64 -7.21 16.81
CA ALA A 31 -3.82 -6.84 17.59
C ALA A 31 -4.89 -7.95 17.59
N ASP A 32 -4.96 -8.74 16.53
CA ASP A 32 -5.97 -9.79 16.35
C ASP A 32 -5.50 -11.18 16.82
N ALA A 33 -4.28 -11.30 17.35
CA ALA A 33 -3.73 -12.57 17.83
C ALA A 33 -4.56 -13.18 18.97
N GLY A 34 -5.14 -12.36 19.85
CA GLY A 34 -6.04 -12.82 20.90
C GLY A 34 -7.35 -13.41 20.36
N ILE A 35 -7.86 -12.86 19.25
CA ILE A 35 -9.06 -13.37 18.57
C ILE A 35 -8.73 -14.71 17.91
N GLN A 36 -7.60 -14.81 17.21
CA GLN A 36 -7.10 -16.05 16.61
C GLN A 36 -7.04 -17.19 17.64
N ALA A 37 -6.41 -16.92 18.79
CA ALA A 37 -6.29 -17.89 19.87
C ALA A 37 -7.66 -18.27 20.47
N ALA A 38 -8.58 -17.31 20.61
CA ALA A 38 -9.93 -17.57 21.12
C ALA A 38 -10.77 -18.44 20.17
N LEU A 39 -10.48 -18.42 18.86
CA LEU A 39 -11.06 -19.33 17.87
C LEU A 39 -10.41 -20.72 17.87
N GLY A 40 -9.41 -20.97 18.72
CA GLY A 40 -8.68 -22.23 18.79
C GLY A 40 -7.68 -22.44 17.65
N GLU A 41 -7.30 -21.36 16.96
CA GLU A 41 -6.34 -21.40 15.87
C GLU A 41 -4.95 -20.95 16.35
N ASP A 42 -3.90 -21.53 15.77
CA ASP A 42 -2.53 -21.17 16.09
C ASP A 42 -2.14 -19.81 15.51
N THR A 43 -1.30 -19.08 16.24
CA THR A 43 -0.58 -17.92 15.73
C THR A 43 0.66 -18.35 14.95
N ILE A 44 0.96 -17.65 13.86
CA ILE A 44 2.14 -17.90 13.03
C ILE A 44 3.06 -16.65 13.04
N PRO A 45 4.37 -16.82 12.83
CA PRO A 45 5.27 -15.67 12.72
C PRO A 45 4.97 -14.86 11.45
N PRO A 46 5.27 -13.54 11.46
CA PRO A 46 5.21 -12.72 10.24
C PRO A 46 6.21 -13.24 9.19
N LYS A 47 5.90 -12.99 7.92
CA LYS A 47 6.85 -13.24 6.82
C LYS A 47 7.97 -12.21 6.81
N SER A 48 9.11 -12.54 6.19
CA SER A 48 10.30 -11.67 6.16
C SER A 48 10.03 -10.29 5.58
N TYR A 49 9.20 -10.18 4.53
CA TYR A 49 8.83 -8.90 3.95
C TYR A 49 8.03 -8.01 4.92
N GLN A 50 7.23 -8.60 5.81
CA GLN A 50 6.53 -7.83 6.85
C GLN A 50 7.51 -7.37 7.92
N VAL A 51 8.45 -8.23 8.34
CA VAL A 51 9.52 -7.85 9.28
C VAL A 51 10.35 -6.68 8.72
N GLU A 52 10.57 -6.65 7.40
CA GLU A 52 11.25 -5.53 6.75
C GLU A 52 10.43 -4.24 6.82
N LEU A 53 9.13 -4.28 6.53
CA LEU A 53 8.24 -3.12 6.69
C LEU A 53 8.19 -2.64 8.16
N GLU A 54 8.19 -3.58 9.10
CA GLU A 54 8.18 -3.31 10.55
C GLU A 54 9.45 -2.63 11.05
N SER A 55 10.54 -2.60 10.25
CA SER A 55 11.71 -1.78 10.55
C SER A 55 11.47 -0.28 10.36
N ARG A 56 10.38 0.11 9.68
CA ARG A 56 10.05 1.50 9.30
C ARG A 56 8.69 1.96 9.83
N TYR A 57 7.77 1.04 10.07
CA TYR A 57 6.39 1.33 10.45
C TYR A 57 5.93 0.39 11.57
N ASP A 58 5.05 0.86 12.44
CA ASP A 58 4.41 -0.01 13.42
C ASP A 58 3.44 -0.98 12.73
N ASN A 59 3.24 -2.17 13.32
CA ASN A 59 2.34 -3.18 12.75
C ASN A 59 0.92 -2.64 12.51
N ASP A 60 0.37 -1.91 13.47
CA ASP A 60 -0.94 -1.28 13.33
C ASP A 60 -0.96 -0.30 12.14
N ASP A 61 0.11 0.49 11.94
CA ASP A 61 0.24 1.42 10.81
C ASP A 61 0.25 0.69 9.47
N ILE A 62 0.94 -0.45 9.38
CA ILE A 62 0.94 -1.31 8.20
C ILE A 62 -0.47 -1.82 7.92
N ILE A 63 -1.14 -2.43 8.91
CA ILE A 63 -2.48 -3.01 8.75
C ILE A 63 -3.52 -1.92 8.42
N TYR A 64 -3.42 -0.75 9.06
CA TYR A 64 -4.31 0.38 8.79
C TYR A 64 -4.13 0.92 7.38
N ASN A 65 -2.90 1.12 6.90
CA ASN A 65 -2.68 1.62 5.54
C ASN A 65 -3.01 0.54 4.49
N LEU A 66 -2.75 -0.74 4.77
CA LEU A 66 -3.19 -1.85 3.94
C LEU A 66 -4.72 -1.88 3.80
N LYS A 67 -5.47 -1.62 4.89
CA LYS A 67 -6.93 -1.46 4.86
C LYS A 67 -7.35 -0.43 3.81
N TYR A 68 -6.71 0.73 3.79
CA TYR A 68 -7.02 1.77 2.81
C TYR A 68 -6.65 1.37 1.38
N CYS A 69 -5.57 0.60 1.19
CA CYS A 69 -5.25 0.02 -0.11
C CYS A 69 -6.35 -0.93 -0.60
N VAL A 70 -6.93 -1.75 0.30
CA VAL A 70 -8.05 -2.65 0.01
C VAL A 70 -9.31 -1.85 -0.33
N GLU A 71 -9.73 -0.93 0.55
CA GLU A 71 -10.94 -0.12 0.37
C GLU A 71 -10.90 0.76 -0.88
N SER A 72 -9.69 1.19 -1.26
CA SER A 72 -9.45 2.00 -2.48
C SER A 72 -9.26 1.14 -3.73
N LYS A 73 -9.39 -0.19 -3.60
CA LYS A 73 -9.25 -1.19 -4.67
C LYS A 73 -7.89 -1.15 -5.35
N LEU A 74 -6.82 -0.84 -4.62
CA LEU A 74 -5.44 -0.91 -5.11
C LEU A 74 -4.90 -2.34 -5.00
N VAL A 75 -5.36 -3.08 -3.99
CA VAL A 75 -5.05 -4.51 -3.80
C VAL A 75 -6.34 -5.31 -3.70
N ALA A 76 -6.30 -6.58 -4.09
CA ALA A 76 -7.40 -7.53 -3.97
C ALA A 76 -7.18 -8.45 -2.76
N THR A 77 -8.25 -8.80 -2.05
CA THR A 77 -8.24 -9.77 -0.94
C THR A 77 -9.18 -10.94 -1.23
N SER A 78 -8.92 -12.08 -0.62
CA SER A 78 -9.74 -13.30 -0.78
C SER A 78 -10.77 -13.51 0.34
N GLY A 79 -10.99 -12.52 1.21
CA GLY A 79 -11.88 -12.68 2.37
C GLY A 79 -12.08 -11.41 3.21
N HIS A 80 -12.60 -11.61 4.43
CA HIS A 80 -12.81 -10.55 5.41
C HIS A 80 -11.50 -9.84 5.77
N PHE A 81 -11.61 -8.54 6.02
CA PHE A 81 -10.47 -7.67 6.33
C PHE A 81 -10.92 -6.55 7.29
N PRO A 82 -10.12 -6.17 8.31
CA PRO A 82 -8.90 -6.84 8.75
C PRO A 82 -9.21 -8.12 9.56
N THR A 83 -8.24 -9.03 9.61
CA THR A 83 -8.21 -10.25 10.43
C THR A 83 -6.80 -10.46 10.98
N TYR A 84 -6.56 -11.54 11.73
CA TYR A 84 -5.21 -11.92 12.14
C TYR A 84 -4.27 -12.15 10.93
N GLN A 85 -4.68 -12.98 9.96
CA GLN A 85 -3.97 -13.18 8.68
C GLN A 85 -4.69 -12.46 7.53
N ASN A 86 -4.14 -11.32 7.12
CA ASN A 86 -4.71 -10.49 6.07
C ASN A 86 -4.18 -10.91 4.70
N TRP A 87 -4.88 -11.82 4.03
CA TRP A 87 -4.49 -12.36 2.72
C TRP A 87 -4.73 -11.38 1.58
N ILE A 88 -3.69 -11.14 0.79
CA ILE A 88 -3.70 -10.30 -0.41
C ILE A 88 -3.46 -11.19 -1.62
N THR A 89 -4.41 -11.18 -2.54
CA THR A 89 -4.36 -12.00 -3.75
C THR A 89 -3.38 -11.43 -4.76
N ASP A 90 -3.52 -10.15 -5.09
CA ASP A 90 -2.62 -9.44 -6.00
C ASP A 90 -2.86 -7.92 -5.94
N LEU A 91 -2.01 -7.15 -6.62
CA LEU A 91 -2.38 -5.80 -7.05
C LEU A 91 -3.55 -5.86 -8.04
N THR A 92 -4.46 -4.88 -7.95
CA THR A 92 -5.47 -4.71 -9.00
C THR A 92 -4.87 -3.96 -10.19
N PRO A 93 -5.54 -3.90 -11.36
CA PRO A 93 -5.12 -3.01 -12.45
C PRO A 93 -4.95 -1.55 -12.00
N LYS A 94 -5.88 -1.05 -11.15
CA LYS A 94 -5.77 0.30 -10.55
C LYS A 94 -4.53 0.41 -9.65
N GLY A 95 -4.22 -0.64 -8.89
CA GLY A 95 -3.00 -0.75 -8.10
C GLY A 95 -1.73 -0.64 -8.94
N HIS A 96 -1.65 -1.37 -10.05
CA HIS A 96 -0.51 -1.30 -10.96
C HIS A 96 -0.37 0.09 -11.62
N GLU A 97 -1.48 0.69 -12.05
CA GLU A 97 -1.47 2.06 -12.60
C GLU A 97 -0.91 3.06 -11.59
N PHE A 98 -1.44 3.04 -10.36
CA PHE A 98 -0.98 3.93 -9.31
C PHE A 98 0.48 3.65 -8.90
N LEU A 99 0.86 2.38 -8.80
CA LEU A 99 2.23 2.00 -8.46
C LEU A 99 3.23 2.48 -9.52
N ALA A 100 2.85 2.44 -10.81
CA ALA A 100 3.65 2.98 -11.89
C ALA A 100 3.84 4.51 -11.79
N GLU A 101 2.85 5.25 -11.29
CA GLU A 101 2.95 6.70 -11.07
C GLU A 101 3.92 7.05 -9.92
N ILE A 102 3.95 6.24 -8.86
CA ILE A 102 4.69 6.52 -7.63
C ILE A 102 6.03 5.78 -7.52
N ARG A 103 6.35 4.84 -8.42
CA ARG A 103 7.57 4.02 -8.34
C ARG A 103 8.83 4.86 -8.50
N ASP A 104 8.85 5.80 -9.45
CA ASP A 104 10.03 6.65 -9.67
C ASP A 104 10.27 7.59 -8.48
N GLU A 105 11.49 7.60 -7.95
CA GLU A 105 11.87 8.44 -6.80
C GLU A 105 11.73 9.95 -7.10
N GLY A 106 12.00 10.35 -8.35
CA GLY A 106 11.85 11.74 -8.78
C GLY A 106 10.40 12.20 -8.76
N ASN A 107 9.49 11.39 -9.30
CA ASN A 107 8.04 11.62 -9.24
C ASN A 107 7.54 11.55 -7.80
N TRP A 108 7.98 10.56 -7.02
CA TRP A 108 7.57 10.41 -5.62
C TRP A 108 7.90 11.64 -4.79
N LYS A 109 9.11 12.20 -4.94
CA LYS A 109 9.49 13.45 -4.27
C LYS A 109 8.58 14.63 -4.65
N LYS A 110 8.20 14.77 -5.92
CA LYS A 110 7.29 15.83 -6.38
C LYS A 110 5.88 15.64 -5.82
N ILE A 111 5.38 14.41 -5.78
CA ILE A 111 4.07 14.05 -5.23
C ILE A 111 4.01 14.40 -3.75
N LYS A 112 5.00 13.99 -2.95
CA LYS A 112 5.08 14.34 -1.52
C LYS A 112 5.10 15.85 -1.28
N GLN A 113 5.86 16.59 -2.09
CA GLN A 113 5.88 18.05 -2.02
C GLN A 113 4.50 18.67 -2.35
N ALA A 114 3.80 18.15 -3.34
CA ALA A 114 2.46 18.62 -3.71
C ALA A 114 1.43 18.34 -2.61
N CYS A 115 1.37 17.11 -2.09
CA CYS A 115 0.47 16.75 -0.99
C CYS A 115 0.75 17.57 0.29
N SER A 116 2.03 17.79 0.61
CA SER A 116 2.43 18.62 1.76
C SER A 116 1.94 20.07 1.63
N LYS A 117 1.99 20.65 0.43
CA LYS A 117 1.49 22.02 0.17
C LYS A 117 -0.03 22.14 0.30
N ILE A 118 -0.77 21.10 -0.09
CA ILE A 118 -2.23 21.08 -0.02
C ILE A 118 -2.72 20.91 1.43
N GLY A 119 -1.90 20.31 2.30
CA GLY A 119 -2.22 20.14 3.72
C GLY A 119 -3.31 19.09 4.00
N ALA A 120 -3.86 18.46 2.95
CA ALA A 120 -4.78 17.34 3.02
C ALA A 120 -4.11 16.08 2.46
N VAL A 121 -4.12 15.02 3.25
CA VAL A 121 -3.60 13.69 2.86
C VAL A 121 -4.73 12.69 3.02
N SER A 122 -5.36 12.34 1.90
CA SER A 122 -6.33 11.25 1.77
C SER A 122 -5.95 10.40 0.55
N MET A 123 -6.45 9.16 0.47
CA MET A 123 -6.13 8.30 -0.68
C MET A 123 -6.52 8.93 -2.01
N ASP A 124 -7.70 9.56 -2.10
CA ASP A 124 -8.16 10.21 -3.33
C ASP A 124 -7.25 11.35 -3.75
N ILE A 125 -6.82 12.19 -2.80
CA ILE A 125 -5.88 13.29 -3.08
C ILE A 125 -4.53 12.74 -3.53
N ILE A 126 -4.04 11.66 -2.92
CA ILE A 126 -2.78 11.03 -3.31
C ILE A 126 -2.88 10.52 -4.76
N LEU A 127 -3.94 9.81 -5.10
CA LEU A 127 -4.18 9.28 -6.46
C LEU A 127 -4.27 10.40 -7.50
N GLU A 128 -5.03 11.46 -7.22
CA GLU A 128 -5.20 12.59 -8.13
C GLU A 128 -3.89 13.37 -8.37
N VAL A 129 -3.13 13.61 -7.29
CA VAL A 129 -1.84 14.29 -7.36
C VAL A 129 -0.82 13.45 -8.13
N SER A 130 -0.74 12.14 -7.89
CA SER A 130 0.17 11.24 -8.60
C SER A 130 -0.04 11.28 -10.11
N LYS A 131 -1.30 11.13 -10.56
CA LYS A 131 -1.66 11.23 -11.97
C LYS A 131 -1.32 12.61 -12.55
N SER A 132 -1.60 13.68 -11.82
CA SER A 132 -1.33 15.05 -12.25
C SER A 132 0.17 15.33 -12.43
N VAL A 133 1.01 14.83 -11.51
CA VAL A 133 2.48 14.97 -11.60
C VAL A 133 3.01 14.25 -12.83
N LEU A 134 2.53 13.03 -13.11
CA LEU A 134 2.96 12.26 -14.27
C LEU A 134 2.58 12.95 -15.59
N LEU A 135 1.33 13.43 -15.71
CA LEU A 135 0.85 14.16 -16.89
C LEU A 135 1.60 15.48 -17.12
N ALA A 136 1.96 16.20 -16.05
CA ALA A 136 2.76 17.41 -16.16
C ALA A 136 4.17 17.11 -16.71
N GLY A 137 4.79 16.01 -16.28
CA GLY A 137 6.07 15.54 -16.82
C GLY A 137 6.00 15.24 -18.31
N PHE A 138 4.97 14.51 -18.73
CA PHE A 138 4.73 14.18 -20.14
C PHE A 138 4.52 15.43 -21.01
N ASN A 139 3.69 16.37 -20.57
CA ASN A 139 3.46 17.63 -21.30
C ASN A 139 4.70 18.51 -21.39
N SER A 140 5.57 18.49 -20.36
CA SER A 140 6.86 19.19 -20.42
C SER A 140 7.77 18.59 -21.48
N PHE A 141 7.79 17.26 -21.60
CA PHE A 141 8.57 16.56 -22.62
C PHE A 141 8.09 16.89 -24.03
N LEU A 142 6.76 16.85 -24.28
CA LEU A 142 6.18 17.18 -25.60
C LEU A 142 6.41 18.64 -26.04
N LYS A 143 6.58 19.57 -25.11
CA LYS A 143 6.91 20.97 -25.43
C LYS A 143 8.38 21.17 -25.80
N MET A 144 9.24 20.19 -25.49
CA MET A 144 10.68 20.23 -25.78
C MET A 144 11.04 19.51 -27.10
N SER A 145 10.12 18.72 -27.67
CA SER A 145 10.23 18.05 -28.97
C SER A 145 9.66 18.89 -30.11
#